data_AF-A0A527XNQ6-F1
#
_entry.id   AF-A0A527XNQ6-F1
#
_cell.length_a   1.000
_cell.length_b   1.000
_cell.length_c   1.000
_cell.angle_alpha   90.00
_cell.angle_beta   90.00
_cell.angle_gamma   90.00
#
_symmetry.space_group_name_H-M   'P 1'
#
loop_
_entity.id
_entity.type
_entity.pdbx_description
1 polymer ?
#
loop_
_entity_poly.entity_id
_entity_poly.type
_entity_poly.pdbx_seq_one_letter_code
_entity_poly.pdbx_strand_id
1 'polypeptide(L)'
;AHANDHARPEDFVKVSGGLLLLYGFGTMIGPLLAAALMGWVRPEGLFLATALAHLSLAGYTLLRIRARAPVPIENRDAFKTQPADRAVTPEATRLDPR
;
A
#
# COMPACT_ATOMS: atom_id res chain seq x y z
N ALA A 1 -5.41 1.21 -1.11
CA ALA A 1 -6.40 2.20 -1.54
C ALA A 1 -6.00 2.97 -2.83
N HIS A 2 -5.24 2.36 -3.76
CA HIS A 2 -4.74 3.06 -4.95
C HIS A 2 -4.61 2.13 -6.16
N ALA A 3 -3.63 1.23 -6.20
CA ALA A 3 -3.49 0.33 -7.36
C ALA A 3 -4.65 -0.68 -7.44
N ASN A 4 -4.93 -1.38 -6.34
CA ASN A 4 -5.99 -2.39 -6.30
C ASN A 4 -7.40 -1.80 -6.41
N ASP A 5 -7.64 -0.60 -5.88
CA ASP A 5 -8.95 0.08 -5.97
C ASP A 5 -9.28 0.55 -7.40
N HIS A 6 -8.27 0.71 -8.26
CA HIS A 6 -8.45 1.07 -9.66
C HIS A 6 -8.30 -0.14 -10.60
N ALA A 7 -8.05 -1.34 -10.05
CA ALA A 7 -7.95 -2.55 -10.84
C ALA A 7 -9.36 -3.05 -11.19
N ARG A 8 -9.56 -3.44 -12.45
CA ARG A 8 -10.77 -4.18 -12.82
C ARG A 8 -10.77 -5.55 -12.13
N PRO A 9 -11.94 -6.15 -11.84
CA PRO A 9 -12.02 -7.44 -11.15
C PRO A 9 -11.14 -8.53 -11.78
N GLU A 10 -11.14 -8.61 -13.11
CA GLU A 10 -10.33 -9.55 -13.88
C GLU A 10 -8.81 -9.32 -13.78
N ASP A 11 -8.38 -8.10 -13.45
CA ASP A 11 -6.97 -7.71 -13.36
C ASP A 11 -6.42 -7.77 -11.92
N PHE A 12 -7.28 -7.99 -10.92
CA PHE A 12 -6.91 -7.88 -9.50
C PHE A 12 -5.71 -8.76 -9.10
N VAL A 13 -5.70 -10.02 -9.54
CA VAL A 13 -4.61 -10.97 -9.24
C VAL A 13 -3.31 -10.51 -9.90
N LYS A 14 -3.38 -10.02 -11.13
CA LYS A 14 -2.21 -9.51 -11.86
C LYS A 14 -1.62 -8.27 -11.20
N VAL A 15 -2.47 -7.31 -10.81
CA VAL A 15 -2.03 -6.10 -10.11
C VAL A 15 -1.41 -6.45 -8.76
N SER A 16 -2.07 -7.32 -7.99
CA SER A 16 -1.56 -7.78 -6.68
C SER A 16 -0.23 -8.53 -6.81
N GLY A 17 -0.09 -9.38 -7.84
CA GLY A 17 1.17 -10.06 -8.15
C GLY A 17 2.30 -9.08 -8.48
N GLY A 18 2.02 -8.04 -9.27
CA GLY A 18 2.98 -6.97 -9.56
C GLY A 18 3.41 -6.19 -8.31
N LEU A 19 2.48 -5.89 -7.41
CA LEU A 19 2.78 -5.24 -6.13
C LEU A 19 3.64 -6.14 -5.22
N LEU A 20 3.37 -7.45 -5.19
CA LEU A 20 4.15 -8.41 -4.41
C LEU A 20 5.58 -8.54 -4.95
N LEU A 21 5.75 -8.57 -6.27
CA LEU A 21 7.07 -8.57 -6.92
C LEU A 21 7.85 -7.30 -6.57
N LEU A 22 7.21 -6.13 -6.64
CA LEU A 22 7.83 -4.85 -6.28
C LEU A 22 8.22 -4.82 -4.79
N TYR A 23 7.37 -5.35 -3.91
CA TYR A 23 7.69 -5.51 -2.50
C TYR A 23 8.93 -6.40 -2.31
N GLY A 24 8.95 -7.58 -2.93
CA GLY A 24 10.10 -8.48 -2.88
C GLY A 24 11.40 -7.81 -3.33
N PHE A 25 11.35 -7.12 -4.47
CA PHE A 25 12.49 -6.33 -4.96
C PHE A 25 12.95 -5.28 -3.95
N GLY A 26 12.02 -4.50 -3.38
CA GLY A 26 12.32 -3.52 -2.34
C GLY A 26 12.96 -4.12 -1.09
N THR A 27 12.47 -5.28 -0.63
CA THR A 27 13.05 -5.98 0.53
C THR A 27 14.44 -6.55 0.28
N MET A 28 14.80 -6.82 -0.97
CA MET A 28 16.14 -7.26 -1.36
C MET A 28 17.11 -6.09 -1.48
N ILE A 29 16.70 -5.00 -2.14
CA ILE A 29 17.55 -3.83 -2.38
C ILE A 29 17.69 -2.95 -1.13
N GLY A 30 16.66 -2.86 -0.30
CA GLY A 30 16.63 -2.01 0.89
C GLY A 30 17.80 -2.25 1.86
N PRO A 31 18.05 -3.49 2.31
CA PRO A 31 19.18 -3.81 3.19
C PRO A 31 20.54 -3.50 2.56
N LEU A 32 20.70 -3.70 1.25
CA LEU A 32 21.95 -3.38 0.54
C LEU A 32 22.23 -1.87 0.55
N LEU A 33 21.22 -1.06 0.28
CA LEU A 33 21.33 0.40 0.38
C LEU A 33 21.57 0.86 1.81
N ALA A 34 20.86 0.29 2.79
CA ALA A 34 21.04 0.62 4.21
C ALA A 34 22.45 0.27 4.70
N ALA A 35 22.99 -0.89 4.32
CA ALA A 35 24.34 -1.31 4.65
C ALA A 35 25.39 -0.39 4.03
N ALA A 36 25.24 -0.04 2.74
CA ALA A 36 26.14 0.91 2.07
C ALA A 36 26.12 2.28 2.75
N LEU A 37 24.94 2.79 3.11
CA LEU A 37 24.79 4.08 3.76
C LEU A 37 25.36 4.09 5.17
N MET A 38 25.21 3.00 5.92
CA MET A 38 25.87 2.82 7.22
C MET A 38 27.40 2.76 7.09
N GLY A 39 27.93 2.20 6.01
CA GLY A 39 29.36 2.17 5.74
C GLY A 39 29.98 3.55 5.49
N TRP A 40 29.25 4.47 4.85
CA TRP A 40 29.75 5.82 4.56
C TRP A 40 29.44 6.83 5.66
N VAL A 41 28.25 6.74 6.27
CA VAL A 41 27.77 7.76 7.22
C VAL A 41 28.07 7.39 8.67
N ARG A 42 28.24 6.10 8.99
CA ARG A 42 28.17 5.44 10.33
C ARG A 42 26.76 4.83 10.60
N PRO A 43 26.51 4.08 11.70
CA PRO A 43 25.26 3.33 11.91
C PRO A 43 23.96 4.15 11.80
N GLU A 44 24.04 5.46 11.98
CA GLU A 44 22.95 6.41 11.79
C GLU A 44 22.43 6.44 10.34
N GLY A 45 23.22 5.96 9.38
CA GLY A 45 22.84 5.79 7.98
C GLY A 45 21.58 4.93 7.78
N LEU A 46 21.23 4.03 8.72
CA LEU A 46 19.97 3.30 8.66
C LEU A 46 18.75 4.24 8.65
N PHE A 47 18.77 5.25 9.53
CA PHE A 47 17.69 6.23 9.60
C PHE A 47 17.62 7.07 8.34
N LEU A 48 18.77 7.46 7.79
CA LEU A 48 18.84 8.20 6.53
C LEU A 48 18.25 7.39 5.36
N ALA A 49 18.52 6.09 5.29
CA ALA A 49 17.95 5.22 4.26
C ALA A 49 16.41 5.21 4.33
N THR A 50 15.84 5.06 5.53
CA THR A 50 14.39 5.12 5.71
C THR A 50 13.82 6.50 5.41
N ALA A 51 14.49 7.58 5.84
CA ALA A 51 14.07 8.95 5.61
C ALA A 51 14.01 9.27 4.12
N LEU A 52 15.04 8.89 3.35
CA LEU A 52 15.08 9.10 1.90
C LEU A 52 13.94 8.38 1.17
N ALA A 53 13.63 7.14 1.57
CA ALA A 53 12.51 6.39 0.98
C ALA A 53 11.17 7.09 1.26
N HIS A 54 10.93 7.52 2.51
CA HIS A 54 9.70 8.22 2.89
C HIS A 54 9.59 9.60 2.25
N LEU A 55 10.68 10.37 2.17
CA LEU A 55 10.70 11.67 1.51
C LEU A 55 10.43 11.53 0.01
N SER A 56 10.97 10.49 -0.64
CA SER A 56 10.68 10.19 -2.04
C SER A 56 9.21 9.88 -2.26
N LEU A 57 8.61 9.04 -1.40
CA LEU A 57 7.18 8.72 -1.45
C LEU A 57 6.30 9.95 -1.15
N ALA A 58 6.65 10.74 -0.15
CA ALA A 58 5.93 11.96 0.21
C ALA A 58 5.99 12.98 -0.93
N GLY A 59 7.17 13.17 -1.53
CA GLY A 59 7.36 14.01 -2.72
C GLY A 59 6.51 13.54 -3.89
N TYR A 60 6.57 12.26 -4.25
CA TYR A 60 5.72 11.68 -5.30
C TYR A 60 4.22 11.87 -4.99
N THR A 61 3.81 11.62 -3.75
CA THR A 61 2.40 11.76 -3.33
C THR A 61 1.93 13.20 -3.47
N LEU A 62 2.76 14.16 -3.05
CA LEU A 62 2.46 15.58 -3.17
C LEU A 62 2.36 16.01 -4.64
N LEU A 63 3.28 15.54 -5.50
CA LEU A 63 3.21 15.77 -6.94
C LEU A 63 1.92 15.17 -7.54
N ARG A 64 1.58 13.93 -7.17
CA ARG A 64 0.37 13.24 -7.65
C ARG A 64 -0.90 13.98 -7.25
N ILE A 65 -1.00 14.45 -6.00
CA ILE A 65 -2.15 15.20 -5.50
C ILE A 65 -2.31 16.50 -6.29
N ARG A 66 -1.21 17.22 -6.54
CA ARG A 66 -1.25 18.47 -7.31
C ARG A 66 -1.62 18.27 -8.77
N ALA A 67 -1.26 17.12 -9.35
CA ALA A 67 -1.52 16.83 -10.76
C ALA A 67 -2.91 16.24 -11.06
N ARG A 68 -3.63 15.69 -10.05
CA ARG A 68 -4.92 15.04 -10.25
C ARG A 68 -6.07 15.89 -9.73
N ALA A 69 -7.05 16.15 -10.58
CA ALA A 69 -8.32 16.74 -10.17
C ALA A 69 -9.07 15.81 -9.19
N PRO A 70 -9.80 16.37 -8.20
CA PRO A 70 -10.70 15.59 -7.36
C PRO A 70 -11.75 14.86 -8.19
N VAL A 71 -12.21 13.70 -7.72
CA VAL A 71 -13.35 13.00 -8.35
C VAL A 71 -14.61 13.88 -8.18
N PRO A 72 -15.35 14.18 -9.28
CA PRO A 72 -16.59 14.95 -9.21
C PRO A 72 -17.60 14.34 -8.23
N ILE A 73 -18.41 15.18 -7.60
CA ILE A 73 -19.37 14.74 -6.57
C ILE A 73 -20.39 13.76 -7.17
N GLU A 74 -20.79 13.92 -8.43
CA GLU A 74 -21.75 13.01 -9.09
C GLU A 74 -21.20 11.58 -9.26
N ASN A 75 -19.88 11.41 -9.32
CA ASN A 75 -19.22 10.12 -9.49
C ASN A 75 -18.79 9.50 -8.15
N ARG A 76 -19.21 10.09 -7.02
CA ARG A 76 -18.83 9.64 -5.69
C ARG A 76 -19.89 8.69 -5.16
N ASP A 77 -19.51 7.43 -4.94
CA ASP A 77 -20.43 6.46 -4.34
C ASP A 77 -20.92 6.94 -2.97
N ALA A 78 -22.22 6.78 -2.72
CA ALA A 78 -22.80 7.09 -1.42
C ALA A 78 -22.17 6.19 -0.36
N PHE A 79 -21.56 6.79 0.67
CA PHE A 79 -20.95 6.06 1.76
C PHE A 79 -22.03 5.23 2.48
N LYS A 80 -22.02 3.92 2.26
CA LYS A 80 -22.84 3.00 3.04
C LYS A 80 -22.05 2.61 4.28
N THR A 81 -22.56 2.99 5.45
CA THR A 81 -22.09 2.41 6.71
C THR A 81 -22.39 0.92 6.68
N GLN A 82 -21.38 0.12 6.33
CA GLN A 82 -21.44 -1.31 6.61
C GLN A 82 -21.66 -1.43 8.12
N PRO A 83 -22.70 -2.13 8.60
CA PRO A 83 -22.75 -2.48 10.01
C PRO A 83 -21.41 -3.12 10.35
N ALA A 84 -20.81 -2.72 11.47
CA ALA A 84 -19.58 -3.37 11.91
C ALA A 84 -19.95 -4.85 12.13
N ASP A 85 -19.61 -5.71 11.17
CA ASP A 85 -19.65 -7.16 11.29
C ASP A 85 -18.61 -7.54 12.34
N ARG A 86 -18.92 -7.24 13.60
CA ARG A 86 -18.30 -7.87 14.73
C ARG A 86 -18.75 -9.33 14.67
N ALA A 87 -17.89 -10.13 14.07
CA ALA A 87 -17.72 -11.55 14.33
C ALA A 87 -18.72 -12.55 13.72
N VAL A 88 -18.92 -12.51 12.39
CA VAL A 88 -19.34 -13.74 11.68
C VAL A 88 -18.41 -13.97 10.49
N THR A 89 -17.28 -14.63 10.75
CA THR A 89 -16.52 -15.25 9.66
C THR A 89 -17.41 -16.33 9.02
N PRO A 90 -17.23 -16.67 7.73
CA PRO A 90 -17.97 -17.77 7.09
C PRO A 90 -17.86 -19.10 7.85
N GLU A 91 -16.79 -19.26 8.66
CA GLU A 91 -16.57 -20.41 9.54
C GLU A 91 -17.50 -20.42 10.75
N ALA A 92 -17.96 -19.27 11.24
CA ALA A 92 -18.95 -19.19 12.33
C ALA A 92 -20.31 -19.75 11.87
N THR A 93 -20.69 -19.54 10.60
CA THR A 93 -21.89 -20.13 9.99
C THR A 93 -21.76 -21.65 9.77
N ARG A 94 -20.54 -22.16 9.61
CA ARG A 94 -20.26 -23.60 9.48
C ARG A 94 -20.22 -24.35 10.81
N LEU A 95 -20.01 -23.63 11.91
CA LEU A 95 -19.99 -24.16 13.27
C LEU A 95 -21.33 -24.03 14.00
N ASP A 96 -22.38 -23.53 13.32
CA ASP A 96 -23.74 -23.50 13.87
C ASP A 96 -24.30 -24.94 13.92
N PRO A 97 -24.62 -25.49 15.11
CA PRO A 97 -25.13 -26.85 15.24
C PRO A 97 -26.62 -27.00 14.89
N ARG A 98 -27.24 -26.01 14.23
CA ARG A 98 -28.64 -26.03 13.81
C ARG A 98 -28.84 -26.52 12.38
#